data_AF-A0A376BYC2-F1
#
_entry.id   AF-A0A376BYC2-F1
#
_cell.length_a   1.000
_cell.length_b   1.000
_cell.length_c   1.000
_cell.angle_alpha   90.00
_cell.angle_beta   90.00
_cell.angle_gamma   90.00
#
_symmetry.space_group_name_H-M   'P 1'
#
loop_
_entity.id
_entity.type
_entity.pdbx_description
1 polymer ?
#
loop_
_entity_poly.entity_id
_entity_poly.type
_entity_poly.pdbx_seq_one_letter_code
_entity_poly.pdbx_strand_id
1 'polypeptide(L)'
;MLIHTGTVGQKITGVFMLSFFPAIGVSLMEKFTAWYIDNHIFIAMLIGAIIADLVAGVWKHLILHTFSFKNLLTGFIEKAGIIVLAYFLSESLVQIISDAELGSIYFKVICKLMIFSYPAGNAFVNMGIITDGKFPPIVFLNKFEKFNKTLDINIFKNKNNEKNNPTHFPDDTSSLPKQEKNDENTAI
;
A
#
# COMPACT_ATOMS: atom_id res chain seq x y z
N MET A 1 17.62 -43.82 24.10
CA MET A 1 17.91 -44.84 25.14
C MET A 1 19.13 -44.43 25.95
N LEU A 2 19.00 -43.42 26.83
CA LEU A 2 20.08 -42.88 27.69
C LEU A 2 19.65 -42.76 29.17
N ILE A 3 18.34 -42.78 29.42
CA ILE A 3 17.74 -42.52 30.75
C ILE A 3 17.84 -43.77 31.66
N HIS A 4 17.76 -44.97 31.08
CA HIS A 4 17.79 -46.22 31.85
C HIS A 4 19.18 -46.89 31.95
N THR A 5 20.08 -46.68 30.99
CA THR A 5 21.36 -47.44 30.86
C THR A 5 22.64 -46.61 30.94
N GLY A 6 22.58 -45.29 31.16
CA GLY A 6 23.77 -44.41 31.26
C GLY A 6 24.30 -44.15 32.67
N THR A 7 25.52 -43.63 32.78
CA THR A 7 26.15 -43.14 34.02
C THR A 7 25.29 -42.04 34.68
N VAL A 8 25.38 -41.84 36.00
CA VAL A 8 24.56 -40.84 36.74
C VAL A 8 24.53 -39.46 36.04
N GLY A 9 25.67 -39.00 35.49
CA GLY A 9 25.74 -37.76 34.71
C GLY A 9 24.89 -37.78 33.43
N GLN A 10 24.85 -38.88 32.70
CA GLN A 10 24.02 -39.06 31.49
C GLN A 10 22.53 -39.13 31.81
N LYS A 11 22.17 -39.58 33.02
CA LYS A 11 20.77 -39.56 33.49
C LYS A 11 20.31 -38.15 33.81
N ILE A 12 21.16 -37.35 34.48
CA ILE A 12 20.86 -35.95 34.81
C ILE A 12 20.74 -35.12 33.53
N THR A 13 21.68 -35.24 32.58
CA THR A 13 21.60 -34.53 31.30
C THR A 13 20.41 -35.00 30.47
N GLY A 14 20.09 -36.29 30.49
CA GLY A 14 18.92 -36.85 29.83
C GLY A 14 17.61 -36.29 30.38
N VAL A 15 17.44 -36.22 31.70
CA VAL A 15 16.26 -35.63 32.36
C VAL A 15 16.19 -34.13 32.11
N PHE A 16 17.32 -33.43 32.18
CA PHE A 16 17.38 -31.99 31.90
C PHE A 16 16.95 -31.67 30.46
N MET A 17 17.50 -32.35 29.46
CA MET A 17 17.09 -32.17 28.06
C MET A 17 15.62 -32.54 27.87
N LEU A 18 15.15 -33.65 28.46
CA LEU A 18 13.76 -34.08 28.33
C LEU A 18 12.76 -33.07 28.90
N SER A 19 13.11 -32.36 29.98
CA SER A 19 12.26 -31.33 30.58
C SER A 19 12.44 -29.96 29.91
N PHE A 20 13.65 -29.63 29.47
CA PHE A 20 14.00 -28.32 28.91
C PHE A 20 13.40 -28.08 27.52
N PHE A 21 13.47 -29.08 26.62
CA PHE A 21 12.92 -28.95 25.27
C PHE A 21 11.41 -28.67 25.25
N PRO A 22 10.57 -29.42 25.99
CA PRO A 22 9.15 -29.12 26.11
C PRO A 22 8.88 -27.77 26.80
N ALA A 23 9.62 -27.44 27.87
CA ALA A 23 9.41 -26.19 28.59
C ALA A 23 9.64 -24.95 27.70
N ILE A 24 10.74 -24.91 26.94
CA ILE A 24 10.98 -23.83 25.97
C ILE A 24 9.90 -23.82 24.90
N GLY A 25 9.56 -24.99 24.36
CA GLY A 25 8.54 -25.12 23.32
C GLY A 25 7.20 -24.55 23.77
N VAL A 26 6.77 -24.89 24.99
CA VAL A 26 5.52 -24.38 25.58
C VAL A 26 5.60 -22.88 25.83
N SER A 27 6.69 -22.36 26.41
CA SER A 27 6.82 -20.92 26.67
C SER A 27 6.85 -20.08 25.39
N LEU A 28 7.52 -20.55 24.33
CA LEU A 28 7.48 -19.88 23.03
C LEU A 28 6.08 -19.95 22.41
N MET A 29 5.42 -21.10 22.51
CA MET A 29 4.07 -21.27 22.00
C MET A 29 3.08 -20.35 22.71
N GLU A 30 3.13 -20.25 24.03
CA GLU A 30 2.26 -19.34 24.80
C GLU A 30 2.44 -17.88 24.37
N LYS A 31 3.69 -17.42 24.22
CA LYS A 31 3.99 -16.07 23.73
C LYS A 31 3.49 -15.85 22.31
N PHE A 32 3.70 -16.83 21.42
CA PHE A 32 3.22 -16.77 20.04
C PHE A 32 1.69 -16.76 19.97
N THR A 33 1.01 -17.59 20.76
CA THR A 33 -0.44 -17.66 20.83
C THR A 33 -1.04 -16.38 21.39
N ALA A 34 -0.47 -15.82 22.47
CA ALA A 34 -0.91 -14.54 23.02
C ALA A 34 -0.75 -13.41 21.98
N TRP A 35 0.42 -13.34 21.32
CA TRP A 35 0.66 -12.40 20.24
C TRP A 35 -0.32 -12.60 19.07
N TYR A 36 -0.60 -13.84 18.69
CA TYR A 36 -1.54 -14.15 17.61
C TYR A 36 -2.96 -13.70 17.96
N ILE A 37 -3.44 -13.98 19.18
CA ILE A 37 -4.77 -13.57 19.64
C ILE A 37 -4.90 -12.04 19.61
N ASP A 38 -3.89 -11.31 20.04
CA ASP A 38 -3.92 -9.83 20.00
C ASP A 38 -3.91 -9.25 18.58
N ASN A 39 -3.37 -9.99 17.60
CA ASN A 39 -3.14 -9.49 16.25
C ASN A 39 -3.94 -10.22 15.15
N HIS A 40 -4.81 -11.16 15.52
CA HIS A 40 -5.47 -12.09 14.58
C HIS A 40 -6.24 -11.37 13.46
N ILE A 41 -6.97 -10.30 13.77
CA ILE A 41 -7.71 -9.51 12.77
C ILE A 41 -6.76 -8.87 11.77
N PHE A 42 -5.67 -8.27 12.24
CA PHE A 42 -4.67 -7.65 11.38
C PHE A 42 -3.99 -8.68 10.48
N ILE A 43 -3.59 -9.83 11.05
CA ILE A 43 -2.98 -10.93 10.30
C ILE A 43 -3.94 -11.45 9.23
N ALA A 44 -5.22 -11.65 9.56
CA ALA A 44 -6.23 -12.09 8.61
C ALA A 44 -6.42 -11.09 7.45
N MET A 45 -6.48 -9.78 7.75
CA MET A 45 -6.56 -8.74 6.71
C MET A 45 -5.31 -8.72 5.84
N LEU A 46 -4.11 -8.83 6.44
CA LEU A 46 -2.84 -8.81 5.73
C LEU A 46 -2.71 -10.03 4.79
N ILE A 47 -3.06 -11.22 5.25
CA ILE A 47 -3.11 -12.43 4.43
C ILE A 47 -4.14 -12.25 3.31
N GLY A 48 -5.33 -11.71 3.61
CA GLY A 48 -6.34 -11.41 2.59
C GLY A 48 -5.84 -10.46 1.50
N ALA A 49 -5.11 -9.40 1.87
CA ALA A 49 -4.51 -8.47 0.92
C ALA A 49 -3.41 -9.12 0.07
N ILE A 50 -2.58 -9.99 0.67
CA ILE A 50 -1.55 -10.75 -0.05
C ILE A 50 -2.19 -11.73 -1.05
N ILE A 51 -3.28 -12.39 -0.67
CA ILE A 51 -4.04 -13.27 -1.58
C ILE A 51 -4.67 -12.45 -2.70
N ALA A 52 -5.26 -11.29 -2.40
CA ALA A 52 -5.83 -10.41 -3.42
C ALA A 52 -4.75 -9.92 -4.41
N ASP A 53 -3.57 -9.54 -3.92
CA ASP A 53 -2.42 -9.18 -4.76
C ASP A 53 -1.96 -10.35 -5.63
N LEU A 54 -1.91 -11.58 -5.07
CA LEU A 54 -1.56 -12.78 -5.83
C LEU A 54 -2.59 -13.08 -6.92
N VAL A 55 -3.89 -13.04 -6.61
CA VAL A 55 -4.97 -13.26 -7.57
C VAL A 55 -4.93 -12.22 -8.68
N ALA A 56 -4.78 -10.93 -8.34
CA ALA A 56 -4.63 -9.86 -9.32
C ALA A 56 -3.36 -10.04 -10.18
N GLY A 57 -2.25 -10.47 -9.57
CA GLY A 57 -1.01 -10.79 -10.28
C GLY A 57 -1.18 -11.94 -11.27
N VAL A 58 -1.83 -13.04 -10.87
CA VAL A 58 -2.15 -14.18 -11.75
C VAL A 58 -3.03 -13.72 -12.90
N TRP A 59 -4.10 -12.97 -12.62
CA TRP A 59 -5.05 -12.51 -13.63
C TRP A 59 -4.41 -11.60 -14.68
N LYS A 60 -3.53 -10.69 -14.25
CA LYS A 60 -2.73 -9.84 -15.13
C LYS A 60 -1.85 -10.68 -16.06
N HIS A 61 -1.13 -11.67 -15.53
CA HIS A 61 -0.24 -12.51 -16.35
C HIS A 61 -1.00 -13.46 -17.29
N LEU A 62 -2.22 -13.85 -16.93
CA LEU A 62 -3.12 -14.61 -17.83
C LEU A 62 -3.56 -13.76 -19.02
N ILE A 63 -3.97 -12.51 -18.79
CA ILE A 63 -4.34 -11.57 -19.87
C ILE A 63 -3.16 -11.25 -20.79
N LEU A 64 -1.96 -11.08 -20.22
CA LEU A 64 -0.75 -10.74 -20.98
C LEU A 64 -0.07 -11.96 -21.63
N HIS A 65 -0.60 -13.18 -21.50
CA HIS A 65 -0.02 -14.43 -22.01
C HIS A 65 1.45 -14.70 -21.61
N THR A 66 1.97 -14.02 -20.57
CA THR A 66 3.36 -14.14 -20.11
C THR A 66 3.47 -14.97 -18.82
N PHE A 67 2.55 -15.91 -18.62
CA PHE A 67 2.45 -16.66 -17.37
C PHE A 67 3.69 -17.53 -17.14
N SER A 68 4.45 -17.20 -16.09
CA SER A 68 5.57 -18.00 -15.59
C SER A 68 5.41 -18.18 -14.08
N PHE A 69 5.11 -19.41 -13.66
CA PHE A 69 4.92 -19.75 -12.25
C PHE A 69 6.16 -19.44 -11.40
N LYS A 70 7.37 -19.63 -11.96
CA LYS A 70 8.62 -19.30 -11.26
C LYS A 70 8.69 -17.82 -10.92
N ASN A 71 8.34 -16.94 -11.86
CA ASN A 71 8.40 -15.50 -11.64
C ASN A 71 7.33 -15.03 -10.66
N LEU A 72 6.15 -15.65 -10.70
CA LEU A 72 5.07 -15.40 -9.75
C LEU A 72 5.47 -15.78 -8.32
N LEU A 73 6.05 -16.96 -8.14
CA LEU A 73 6.47 -17.45 -6.83
C LEU A 73 7.64 -16.65 -6.26
N THR A 74 8.65 -16.32 -7.07
CA THR A 74 9.78 -15.49 -6.63
C THR A 74 9.31 -14.10 -6.18
N GLY A 75 8.46 -13.43 -6.97
CA GLY A 75 7.92 -12.12 -6.61
C GLY A 75 7.01 -12.18 -5.37
N PHE A 76 6.27 -13.26 -5.18
CA PHE A 76 5.47 -13.49 -3.98
C PHE A 76 6.33 -13.65 -2.73
N ILE A 77 7.37 -14.48 -2.80
CA ILE A 77 8.31 -14.72 -1.69
C ILE A 77 9.04 -13.43 -1.32
N GLU A 78 9.48 -12.65 -2.31
CA GLU A 78 10.14 -11.37 -2.08
C GLU A 78 9.22 -10.38 -1.36
N LYS A 79 7.99 -10.21 -1.84
CA LYS A 79 6.97 -9.36 -1.20
C LYS A 79 6.66 -9.83 0.23
N ALA A 80 6.47 -11.13 0.43
CA ALA A 80 6.20 -11.70 1.75
C ALA A 80 7.37 -11.47 2.71
N GLY A 81 8.62 -11.66 2.24
CA GLY A 81 9.82 -11.41 3.02
C GLY A 81 9.95 -9.95 3.47
N ILE A 82 9.68 -9.00 2.57
CA ILE A 82 9.66 -7.57 2.89
C ILE A 82 8.60 -7.25 3.95
N ILE A 83 7.39 -7.83 3.84
CA ILE A 83 6.30 -7.62 4.81
C ILE A 83 6.69 -8.14 6.19
N VAL A 84 7.27 -9.34 6.28
CA VAL A 84 7.72 -9.93 7.55
C VAL A 84 8.80 -9.06 8.20
N LEU A 85 9.79 -8.63 7.42
CA LEU A 85 10.87 -7.77 7.89
C LEU A 85 10.33 -6.40 8.36
N ALA A 86 9.45 -5.77 7.59
CA ALA A 86 8.83 -4.50 7.95
C ALA A 86 7.96 -4.61 9.21
N TYR A 87 7.23 -5.71 9.39
CA TYR A 87 6.46 -5.98 10.60
C TYR A 87 7.36 -6.13 11.83
N PHE A 88 8.45 -6.89 11.72
CA PHE A 88 9.42 -7.07 12.79
C PHE A 88 10.05 -5.72 13.23
N LEU A 89 10.48 -4.90 12.27
CA LEU A 89 11.02 -3.57 12.56
C LEU A 89 9.96 -2.66 13.20
N SER A 90 8.72 -2.71 12.71
CA SER A 90 7.65 -1.87 13.23
C SER A 90 7.24 -2.23 14.66
N GLU A 91 7.09 -3.50 14.99
CA GLU A 91 6.83 -3.93 16.38
C GLU A 91 7.98 -3.54 17.30
N SER A 92 9.23 -3.63 16.83
CA SER A 92 10.39 -3.18 17.60
C SER A 92 10.33 -1.67 17.92
N LEU A 93 9.95 -0.85 16.94
CA LEU A 93 9.76 0.60 17.16
C LEU A 93 8.60 0.91 18.10
N VAL A 94 7.46 0.22 17.93
CA VAL A 94 6.30 0.36 18.82
C VAL A 94 6.67 0.01 20.26
N GLN A 95 7.48 -1.03 20.46
CA GLN A 95 7.95 -1.43 21.78
C GLN A 95 8.82 -0.34 22.43
N ILE A 96 9.77 0.23 21.70
CA ILE A 96 10.62 1.34 22.19
C ILE A 96 9.79 2.56 22.58
N ILE A 97 8.76 2.89 21.79
CA ILE A 97 7.87 4.03 22.06
C ILE A 97 6.96 3.75 23.26
N SER A 98 6.51 2.49 23.41
CA SER A 98 5.69 2.06 24.54
C SER A 98 6.46 2.14 25.86
N ASP A 99 7.74 1.79 25.85
CA ASP A 99 8.61 1.91 27.03
C ASP A 99 8.83 3.37 27.45
N ALA A 100 8.64 4.33 26.55
CA ALA A 100 8.73 5.77 26.81
C ALA A 100 7.41 6.43 27.25
N GLU A 101 6.34 5.64 27.51
CA GLU A 101 4.98 6.11 27.85
C GLU A 101 4.33 7.07 26.83
N LEU A 102 4.91 7.20 25.64
CA LEU A 102 4.35 7.98 24.55
C LEU A 102 3.21 7.18 23.91
N GLY A 103 2.03 7.80 23.71
CA GLY A 103 0.77 7.17 23.28
C GLY A 103 0.88 6.10 22.18
N SER A 104 1.24 4.88 22.58
CA SER A 104 1.79 3.84 21.71
C SER A 104 0.74 3.12 20.87
N ILE A 105 -0.51 3.17 21.33
CA ILE A 105 -1.67 2.62 20.60
C ILE A 105 -1.80 3.26 19.21
N TYR A 106 -1.74 4.59 19.11
CA TYR A 106 -1.91 5.28 17.83
C TYR A 106 -0.77 4.97 16.86
N PHE A 107 0.47 4.97 17.37
CA PHE A 107 1.64 4.63 16.56
C PHE A 107 1.57 3.19 16.05
N LYS A 108 1.16 2.23 16.88
CA LYS A 108 0.96 0.82 16.49
C LYS A 108 -0.04 0.68 15.34
N VAL A 109 -1.16 1.40 15.40
CA VAL A 109 -2.17 1.38 14.32
C VAL A 109 -1.61 1.96 13.02
N ILE A 110 -0.88 3.08 13.08
CA ILE A 110 -0.27 3.70 11.90
C ILE A 110 0.75 2.78 11.25
N CYS A 111 1.64 2.15 12.05
CA CYS A 111 2.60 1.18 11.54
C CYS A 111 1.94 -0.01 10.85
N LYS A 112 0.90 -0.58 11.48
CA LYS A 112 0.11 -1.68 10.88
C LYS A 112 -0.55 -1.25 9.57
N LEU A 113 -1.10 -0.03 9.52
CA LEU A 113 -1.70 0.51 8.30
C LEU A 113 -0.66 0.68 7.19
N MET A 114 0.54 1.16 7.52
CA MET A 114 1.65 1.31 6.58
C MET A 114 2.08 -0.04 5.98
N ILE A 115 2.21 -1.07 6.81
CA ILE A 115 2.53 -2.43 6.36
C ILE A 115 1.42 -2.98 5.47
N PHE A 116 0.16 -2.80 5.85
CA PHE A 116 -0.99 -3.27 5.08
C PHE A 116 -1.13 -2.54 3.73
N SER A 117 -0.76 -1.26 3.67
CA SER A 117 -0.81 -0.47 2.44
C SER A 117 0.09 -1.03 1.33
N TYR A 118 1.19 -1.72 1.67
CA TYR A 118 2.08 -2.31 0.67
C TYR A 118 1.43 -3.40 -0.21
N PRO A 119 0.90 -4.52 0.35
CA PRO A 119 0.20 -5.52 -0.46
C PRO A 119 -1.10 -4.97 -1.06
N ALA A 120 -1.84 -4.12 -0.32
CA ALA A 120 -3.07 -3.52 -0.84
C ALA A 120 -2.81 -2.60 -2.04
N GLY A 121 -1.79 -1.75 -1.97
CA GLY A 121 -1.38 -0.86 -3.05
C GLY A 121 -0.94 -1.63 -4.31
N ASN A 122 -0.18 -2.71 -4.13
CA ASN A 122 0.20 -3.59 -5.23
C ASN A 122 -1.04 -4.27 -5.87
N ALA A 123 -1.99 -4.73 -5.06
CA ALA A 123 -3.25 -5.27 -5.55
C ALA A 123 -4.04 -4.23 -6.35
N PHE A 124 -4.14 -2.99 -5.86
CA PHE A 124 -4.81 -1.89 -6.58
C PHE A 124 -4.14 -1.58 -7.92
N VAL A 125 -2.80 -1.53 -7.98
CA VAL A 125 -2.07 -1.32 -9.25
C VAL A 125 -2.37 -2.46 -10.23
N ASN A 126 -2.35 -3.70 -9.76
CA ASN A 126 -2.65 -4.86 -10.61
C ASN A 126 -4.11 -4.84 -11.08
N MET A 127 -5.07 -4.47 -10.24
CA MET A 127 -6.48 -4.27 -10.62
C MET A 127 -6.66 -3.15 -11.65
N GLY A 128 -5.92 -2.05 -11.52
CA GLY A 128 -5.93 -0.96 -12.50
C GLY A 128 -5.50 -1.42 -13.89
N ILE A 129 -4.51 -2.32 -13.97
CA ILE A 129 -4.05 -2.92 -15.23
C ILE A 129 -5.12 -3.88 -15.80
N ILE A 130 -5.74 -4.71 -14.97
CA ILE A 130 -6.78 -5.67 -15.42
C ILE A 130 -8.02 -4.94 -15.94
N THR A 131 -8.38 -3.81 -15.34
CA THR A 131 -9.62 -3.10 -15.64
C THR A 131 -9.46 -2.00 -16.70
N ASP A 132 -8.32 -1.96 -17.40
CA ASP A 132 -7.95 -0.88 -18.34
C ASP A 132 -8.15 0.52 -17.73
N GLY A 133 -7.86 0.67 -16.44
CA GLY A 133 -8.01 1.93 -15.73
C GLY A 133 -9.41 2.32 -15.32
N LYS A 134 -10.37 1.40 -15.27
CA LYS A 134 -11.67 1.68 -14.63
C LYS A 134 -11.56 1.76 -13.11
N PHE A 135 -10.69 0.96 -12.48
CA PHE A 135 -10.50 0.99 -11.04
C PHE A 135 -9.12 0.45 -10.60
N PRO A 136 -8.26 1.26 -9.96
CA PRO A 136 -8.27 2.73 -9.88
C PRO A 136 -7.90 3.38 -11.24
N PRO A 137 -8.33 4.63 -11.53
CA PRO A 137 -8.00 5.32 -12.77
C PRO A 137 -6.48 5.44 -13.00
N ILE A 138 -6.01 5.10 -14.20
CA ILE A 138 -4.57 5.15 -14.57
C ILE A 138 -4.00 6.57 -14.36
N VAL A 139 -4.81 7.61 -14.58
CA VAL A 139 -4.43 9.01 -14.33
C VAL A 139 -4.12 9.25 -12.86
N PHE A 140 -4.86 8.62 -11.94
CA PHE A 140 -4.63 8.73 -10.50
C PHE A 140 -3.35 7.99 -10.11
N LEU A 141 -3.12 6.78 -10.64
CA LEU A 141 -1.89 6.02 -10.42
C LEU A 141 -0.65 6.80 -10.91
N ASN A 142 -0.71 7.40 -12.11
CA ASN A 142 0.39 8.19 -12.67
C ASN A 142 0.68 9.46 -11.85
N LYS A 143 -0.35 10.09 -11.26
CA LYS A 143 -0.15 11.20 -10.32
C LYS A 143 0.49 10.71 -9.02
N PHE A 144 0.03 9.58 -8.48
CA PHE A 144 0.60 9.01 -7.25
C PHE A 144 2.07 8.58 -7.44
N GLU A 145 2.41 8.00 -8.60
CA GLU A 145 3.80 7.64 -8.91
C GLU A 145 4.70 8.89 -9.02
N LYS A 146 4.21 9.95 -9.67
CA LYS A 146 4.91 11.24 -9.74
C LYS A 146 5.05 11.88 -8.36
N PHE A 147 4.05 11.72 -7.49
CA PHE A 147 4.14 12.17 -6.09
C PHE A 147 5.25 11.43 -5.36
N ASN A 148 5.28 10.11 -5.47
CA ASN A 148 6.27 9.30 -4.77
C ASN A 148 7.70 9.59 -5.23
N LYS A 149 7.90 9.95 -6.52
CA LYS A 149 9.21 10.27 -7.09
C LYS A 149 9.67 11.71 -6.80
N THR A 150 8.76 12.69 -6.86
CA THR A 150 9.12 14.11 -6.79
C THR A 150 8.75 14.77 -5.44
N LEU A 151 7.94 14.10 -4.62
CA LEU A 151 7.30 14.62 -3.39
C LEU A 151 6.52 15.93 -3.60
N ASP A 152 6.16 16.24 -4.85
CA ASP A 152 5.50 17.48 -5.22
C ASP A 152 3.99 17.37 -5.08
N ILE A 153 3.43 18.00 -4.05
CA ILE A 153 1.99 18.08 -3.78
C ILE A 153 1.21 18.82 -4.88
N ASN A 154 1.88 19.62 -5.73
CA ASN A 154 1.21 20.43 -6.74
C ASN A 154 0.63 19.60 -7.90
N ILE A 155 1.02 18.35 -8.05
CA ILE A 155 0.50 17.47 -9.11
C ILE A 155 -0.96 17.03 -8.88
N PHE A 156 -1.44 17.14 -7.64
CA PHE A 156 -2.85 16.93 -7.27
C PHE A 156 -3.68 18.21 -7.36
N LYS A 157 -3.04 19.38 -7.48
CA LYS A 157 -3.73 20.65 -7.64
C LYS A 157 -4.34 20.69 -9.05
N ASN A 158 -5.67 20.70 -9.12
CA ASN A 158 -6.37 20.84 -10.38
C ASN A 158 -6.07 22.23 -10.95
N LYS A 159 -5.46 22.32 -12.15
CA LYS A 159 -5.34 23.57 -12.92
C LYS A 159 -6.72 23.97 -13.47
N ASN A 160 -7.68 24.18 -12.57
CA ASN A 160 -8.99 24.75 -12.90
C ASN A 160 -9.09 26.18 -12.37
N ASN A 161 -8.06 26.99 -12.62
CA ASN A 161 -8.16 28.44 -12.58
C ASN A 161 -7.18 29.02 -13.59
N GLU A 162 -7.71 29.91 -14.43
CA GLU A 162 -7.00 30.78 -15.37
C GLU A 162 -6.44 30.13 -16.64
N LYS A 163 -7.32 29.99 -17.65
CA LYS A 163 -7.07 30.31 -19.06
C LYS A 163 -8.33 29.99 -19.86
N ASN A 164 -9.28 30.91 -19.87
CA ASN A 164 -10.32 31.01 -20.90
C ASN A 164 -10.90 32.43 -20.88
N ASN A 165 -10.13 33.40 -21.38
CA ASN A 165 -10.71 34.32 -22.35
C ASN A 165 -9.64 34.83 -23.31
N PRO A 166 -9.59 34.30 -24.54
CA PRO A 166 -9.10 35.05 -25.67
C PRO A 166 -10.24 35.20 -26.69
N THR A 167 -11.17 36.12 -26.47
CA THR A 167 -11.92 36.70 -27.59
C THR A 167 -11.04 37.74 -28.27
N HIS A 168 -10.17 37.29 -29.17
CA HIS A 168 -9.75 38.11 -30.29
C HIS A 168 -9.60 37.22 -31.53
N PHE A 169 -10.54 37.35 -32.46
CA PHE A 169 -10.34 37.00 -33.86
C PHE A 169 -10.73 38.23 -34.70
N PRO A 170 -9.89 38.66 -35.65
CA PRO A 170 -10.16 39.79 -36.52
C PRO A 170 -10.87 39.37 -37.83
N ASP A 171 -11.55 40.38 -38.37
CA ASP A 171 -11.79 40.73 -39.78
C ASP A 171 -12.93 40.11 -40.61
N ASP A 172 -13.82 41.04 -40.97
CA ASP A 172 -14.23 41.42 -42.33
C ASP A 172 -15.33 40.63 -43.05
N THR A 173 -16.49 41.26 -43.20
CA THR A 173 -17.29 41.27 -44.44
C THR A 173 -18.26 42.45 -44.47
N SER A 174 -17.87 43.51 -45.19
CA SER A 174 -18.66 44.23 -46.20
C SER A 174 -20.20 44.29 -46.06
N SER A 175 -20.73 45.47 -45.70
CA SER A 175 -21.89 46.09 -46.39
C SER A 175 -22.10 47.55 -45.93
N LEU A 176 -21.43 48.50 -46.58
CA LEU A 176 -22.04 49.81 -46.88
C LEU A 176 -22.98 49.61 -48.10
N PRO A 177 -24.00 50.46 -48.38
CA PRO A 177 -24.14 51.85 -47.94
C PRO A 177 -25.57 52.28 -47.53
N LYS A 178 -25.69 53.45 -46.90
CA LYS A 178 -26.43 54.63 -47.42
C LYS A 178 -26.51 55.71 -46.34
N GLN A 179 -25.95 56.87 -46.64
CA GLN A 179 -26.37 58.13 -46.04
C GLN A 179 -27.65 58.60 -46.73
N GLU A 180 -28.64 59.09 -45.98
CA GLU A 180 -29.37 60.33 -46.30
C GLU A 180 -30.31 60.77 -45.15
N LYS A 181 -30.34 62.10 -44.95
CA LYS A 181 -31.38 62.98 -44.37
C LYS A 181 -31.41 63.26 -42.86
N ASN A 182 -30.82 64.42 -42.55
CA ASN A 182 -31.46 65.64 -42.01
C ASN A 182 -32.69 65.48 -41.11
N ASP A 183 -32.67 66.05 -39.90
CA ASP A 183 -33.22 67.39 -39.63
C ASP A 183 -32.99 67.77 -38.14
N GLU A 184 -32.78 69.08 -37.94
CA GLU A 184 -33.17 69.92 -36.80
C GLU A 184 -32.93 69.45 -35.35
N ASN A 185 -32.15 70.14 -34.51
CA ASN A 185 -32.30 71.50 -33.97
C ASN A 185 -32.43 71.38 -32.44
N THR A 186 -31.96 72.42 -31.75
CA THR A 186 -32.32 72.83 -30.38
C THR A 186 -31.36 72.40 -29.27
N ALA A 187 -30.44 73.35 -28.96
CA ALA A 187 -30.27 74.04 -27.67
C ALA A 187 -30.20 73.16 -26.39
N ILE A 188 -29.28 73.34 -25.45
CA ILE A 188 -28.55 74.50 -24.92
C ILE A 188 -27.22 73.97 -24.36
#